data_AF-A0A2G9MGR5-F1
#
_entry.id   AF-A0A2G9MGR5-F1
#
_cell.length_a   1.000
_cell.length_b   1.000
_cell.length_c   1.000
_cell.angle_alpha   90.00
_cell.angle_beta   90.00
_cell.angle_gamma   90.00
#
_symmetry.space_group_name_H-M   'P 1'
#
loop_
_entity.id
_entity.type
_entity.pdbx_description
1 polymer ?
#
loop_
_entity_poly.entity_id
_entity_poly.type
_entity_poly.pdbx_seq_one_letter_code
_entity_poly.pdbx_strand_id
1 'polypeptide(L)'
;MILQIFQFILGVAFFFFIPGYLLTLILFKKEITNFEKIALSIGLSLAINIFIGLLLAFNKIFTSKNLWICIIIISLILLIIFFIEKRNL
;
A
#
# COMPACT_ATOMS: atom_id res chain seq x y z
N MET A 1 -14.37 -9.14 -19.81
CA MET A 1 -15.24 -8.85 -18.66
C MET A 1 -14.70 -9.41 -17.35
N ILE A 2 -14.53 -10.73 -17.18
CA ILE A 2 -14.00 -11.33 -15.93
C ILE A 2 -12.65 -10.74 -15.50
N LEU A 3 -11.69 -10.61 -16.43
CA LEU A 3 -10.35 -10.11 -16.11
C LEU A 3 -10.35 -8.67 -15.58
N GLN A 4 -11.24 -7.83 -16.10
CA GLN A 4 -11.36 -6.42 -15.70
C GLN A 4 -11.94 -6.30 -14.29
N ILE A 5 -12.88 -7.19 -13.94
CA ILE A 5 -13.46 -7.25 -12.58
C ILE A 5 -12.38 -7.64 -11.57
N PHE A 6 -11.56 -8.65 -11.89
CA PHE A 6 -10.42 -9.03 -11.05
C PHE A 6 -9.42 -7.89 -10.86
N GLN A 7 -9.05 -7.19 -11.94
CA GLN A 7 -8.16 -6.03 -11.86
C GLN A 7 -8.75 -4.91 -11.02
N PHE A 8 -10.05 -4.66 -11.12
CA PHE A 8 -10.71 -3.63 -10.32
C PHE A 8 -10.69 -3.99 -8.83
N ILE A 9 -11.07 -5.21 -8.47
CA ILE A 9 -11.09 -5.68 -7.07
C ILE A 9 -9.67 -5.62 -6.48
N LEU A 10 -8.67 -6.10 -7.22
CA LEU A 10 -7.27 -6.03 -6.79
C LEU A 10 -6.81 -4.58 -6.67
N GLY A 11 -7.12 -3.73 -7.66
CA GLY A 11 -6.77 -2.32 -7.63
C GLY A 11 -7.31 -1.62 -6.40
N VAL A 12 -8.58 -1.86 -6.04
CA VAL A 12 -9.19 -1.29 -4.83
C VAL A 12 -8.50 -1.80 -3.57
N ALA A 13 -8.23 -3.11 -3.46
CA ALA A 13 -7.55 -3.67 -2.29
C ALA A 13 -6.12 -3.11 -2.09
N PHE A 14 -5.36 -3.01 -3.18
CA PHE A 14 -4.02 -2.40 -3.18
C PHE A 14 -4.07 -0.89 -2.93
N PHE A 15 -5.13 -0.22 -3.40
CA PHE A 15 -5.24 1.21 -3.24
C PHE A 15 -5.62 1.61 -1.81
N PHE A 16 -6.52 0.85 -1.17
CA PHE A 16 -7.08 1.22 0.12
C PHE A 16 -6.47 0.52 1.32
N PHE A 17 -5.79 -0.63 1.16
CA PHE A 17 -5.46 -1.45 2.32
C PHE A 17 -4.04 -2.00 2.35
N ILE A 18 -3.55 -2.62 1.28
CA ILE A 18 -2.33 -3.45 1.33
C ILE A 18 -1.07 -2.68 1.79
N PRO A 19 -0.63 -1.60 1.12
CA PRO A 19 0.59 -0.91 1.50
C PRO A 19 0.45 -0.24 2.87
N GLY A 20 -0.71 0.34 3.18
CA GLY A 20 -0.95 0.99 4.47
C GLY A 20 -1.06 0.02 5.65
N TYR A 21 -1.62 -1.17 5.44
CA TYR A 21 -1.69 -2.22 6.46
C TYR A 21 -0.31 -2.77 6.81
N LEU A 22 0.52 -3.06 5.80
CA LEU A 22 1.92 -3.45 5.99
C LEU A 22 2.69 -2.38 6.76
N LEU A 23 2.53 -1.11 6.38
CA LEU A 23 3.20 0.00 7.06
C LEU A 23 2.72 0.15 8.51
N THR A 24 1.43 -0.06 8.77
CA THR A 24 0.86 -0.02 10.12
C THR A 24 1.45 -1.12 11.00
N LEU A 25 1.60 -2.33 10.47
CA LEU A 25 2.23 -3.45 11.18
C LEU A 25 3.71 -3.21 11.53
N ILE A 26 4.43 -2.54 10.62
CA ILE A 26 5.86 -2.22 10.79
C ILE A 26 6.05 -1.12 11.84
N LEU A 27 5.37 0.01 11.67
CA LEU A 27 5.57 1.19 12.53
C LEU A 27 4.91 1.04 13.90
N PHE A 28 3.75 0.39 13.97
CA PHE A 28 2.94 0.36 15.17
C PHE A 28 2.80 -1.05 15.72
N LYS A 29 3.86 -1.50 16.41
CA LYS A 29 3.99 -2.87 16.93
C LYS A 29 3.28 -3.12 18.26
N LYS A 30 2.96 -2.08 19.04
CA LYS A 30 2.35 -2.20 20.37
C LYS A 30 1.13 -1.29 20.51
N GLU A 31 0.15 -1.80 21.25
CA GLU A 31 -0.98 -1.07 21.87
C GLU A 31 -1.86 -0.24 20.94
N ILE A 32 -2.16 -0.77 19.74
CA ILE A 32 -3.19 -0.19 18.88
C ILE A 32 -4.40 -1.11 18.86
N THR A 33 -5.58 -0.55 19.14
CA THR A 33 -6.83 -1.30 19.06
C THR A 33 -7.10 -1.73 17.62
N ASN A 34 -7.87 -2.81 17.44
CA ASN A 34 -8.19 -3.32 16.09
C ASN A 34 -8.85 -2.25 15.20
N PHE A 35 -9.64 -1.33 15.79
CA PHE A 35 -10.26 -0.22 15.07
C PHE A 35 -9.25 0.82 14.59
N GLU A 36 -8.35 1.25 15.46
CA GLU A 36 -7.30 2.19 15.11
C GLU A 36 -6.36 1.61 14.05
N LYS A 37 -6.06 0.31 14.12
CA LYS A 37 -5.24 -0.38 13.11
C LYS A 37 -5.89 -0.33 11.72
N ILE A 38 -7.20 -0.52 11.65
CA ILE A 38 -7.96 -0.42 10.39
C ILE A 38 -7.95 1.03 9.89
N ALA A 39 -8.26 1.99 10.75
CA ALA A 39 -8.27 3.40 10.39
C ALA A 39 -6.89 3.88 9.88
N LEU A 40 -5.82 3.53 10.60
CA LEU A 40 -4.43 3.79 10.21
C LEU A 40 -4.12 3.12 8.87
N SER A 41 -4.45 1.84 8.69
CA SER A 41 -4.14 1.14 7.44
C SER A 41 -4.77 1.82 6.22
N ILE A 42 -5.99 2.31 6.34
CA ILE A 42 -6.68 3.03 5.26
C ILE A 42 -6.02 4.39 5.02
N GLY A 43 -5.83 5.19 6.07
CA GLY A 43 -5.23 6.52 5.95
C GLY A 43 -3.82 6.48 5.37
N LEU A 44 -3.01 5.52 5.82
CA LEU A 44 -1.63 5.33 5.40
C LEU A 44 -1.54 4.78 3.96
N SER A 45 -2.47 3.91 3.55
CA SER A 45 -2.56 3.44 2.17
C SER A 45 -2.91 4.58 1.21
N LEU A 46 -3.87 5.42 1.58
CA LEU A 46 -4.24 6.60 0.81
C LEU A 46 -3.08 7.61 0.73
N ALA A 47 -2.41 7.88 1.85
CA ALA A 47 -1.25 8.77 1.88
C ALA A 47 -0.14 8.30 0.93
N ILE A 48 0.22 7.01 0.99
CA ILE A 48 1.21 6.41 0.09
C ILE A 48 0.79 6.55 -1.38
N ASN A 49 -0.45 6.21 -1.71
CA ASN A 49 -0.90 6.23 -3.11
C ASN A 49 -1.04 7.64 -3.68
N ILE A 50 -1.51 8.61 -2.87
CA ILE A 50 -1.53 10.02 -3.25
C ILE A 50 -0.10 10.50 -3.49
N PHE A 51 0.84 10.16 -2.60
CA PHE A 51 2.24 10.57 -2.74
C PHE A 51 2.90 9.97 -4.00
N ILE A 52 2.67 8.68 -4.28
CA ILE A 52 3.10 8.03 -5.54
C ILE A 52 2.48 8.76 -6.73
N GLY A 53 1.18 9.02 -6.70
CA GLY A 53 0.49 9.72 -7.79
C GLY A 53 1.06 11.11 -8.04
N LEU A 54 1.32 11.88 -6.98
CA LEU A 54 1.95 13.19 -7.05
C LEU A 54 3.37 13.12 -7.63
N LEU A 55 4.20 12.16 -7.19
CA LEU A 55 5.54 11.96 -7.74
C LEU A 55 5.50 11.63 -9.24
N LEU A 56 4.61 10.74 -9.66
CA LEU A 56 4.46 10.39 -11.07
C LEU A 56 3.96 11.57 -11.91
N ALA A 57 3.01 12.35 -11.37
CA ALA A 57 2.47 13.55 -12.01
C ALA A 57 3.54 14.63 -12.16
N PHE A 58 4.35 14.86 -11.11
CA PHE A 58 5.45 15.80 -11.13
C PHE A 58 6.50 15.45 -12.20
N ASN A 59 6.79 14.16 -12.37
CA ASN A 59 7.72 13.67 -13.39
C ASN A 59 7.09 13.54 -14.79
N LYS A 60 5.83 13.95 -14.98
CA LYS A 60 5.07 13.83 -16.26
C LYS A 60 4.96 12.41 -16.81
N ILE A 61 5.13 11.40 -15.97
CA ILE A 61 5.04 9.96 -16.31
C ILE A 61 3.80 9.32 -15.70
N PHE A 62 2.81 10.12 -15.29
CA PHE A 62 1.56 9.65 -14.71
C PHE A 62 0.74 8.88 -15.74
N THR A 63 0.88 7.56 -15.69
CA THR A 63 0.13 6.60 -16.51
C THR A 63 -0.34 5.47 -15.61
N SER A 64 -1.45 4.84 -15.97
CA SER A 64 -1.99 3.71 -15.20
C SER A 64 -0.96 2.59 -15.04
N LYS A 65 -0.16 2.31 -16.08
CA LYS A 65 0.89 1.29 -16.03
C LYS A 65 1.94 1.59 -14.97
N ASN A 66 2.46 2.82 -14.96
CA ASN A 66 3.49 3.23 -14.00
C ASN A 66 2.96 3.24 -12.56
N LEU A 67 1.71 3.65 -12.38
CA LEU A 67 1.07 3.65 -11.07
C LEU A 67 0.95 2.22 -10.51
N TRP A 68 0.47 1.26 -11.32
CA TRP A 68 0.39 -0.14 -10.93
C TRP A 68 1.76 -0.72 -10.57
N ILE A 69 2.79 -0.42 -11.38
CA ILE A 69 4.17 -0.86 -11.14
C ILE A 69 4.68 -0.31 -9.80
N CYS A 70 4.51 0.99 -9.53
CA CYS A 70 4.96 1.60 -8.29
C CYS A 70 4.26 1.02 -7.06
N ILE A 71 2.94 0.81 -7.11
CA ILE A 71 2.18 0.23 -5.99
C ILE A 71 2.64 -1.20 -5.70
N ILE A 72 2.87 -2.01 -6.73
CA ILE A 72 3.37 -3.39 -6.57
C ILE A 72 4.78 -3.38 -5.95
N ILE A 73 5.69 -2.55 -6.47
CA ILE A 73 7.06 -2.45 -5.97
C ILE A 73 7.07 -2.02 -4.50
N ILE A 74 6.32 -0.98 -4.15
CA ILE A 74 6.25 -0.49 -2.77
C ILE A 74 5.65 -1.56 -1.85
N SER A 75 4.58 -2.23 -2.27
CA SER A 75 3.99 -3.32 -1.49
C SER A 75 4.98 -4.47 -1.26
N LEU A 76 5.79 -4.83 -2.26
CA LEU A 76 6.83 -5.84 -2.14
C LEU A 76 7.95 -5.41 -1.19
N ILE A 77 8.42 -4.15 -1.29
CA ILE A 77 9.44 -3.60 -0.39
C ILE A 77 8.94 -3.64 1.06
N LEU A 78 7.71 -3.20 1.31
CA LEU A 78 7.10 -3.23 2.64
C LEU A 78 6.92 -4.65 3.16
N LEU A 79 6.55 -5.60 2.29
CA LEU A 79 6.46 -7.00 2.66
C LEU A 79 7.83 -7.57 3.05
N ILE A 80 8.90 -7.25 2.31
CA ILE A 80 10.27 -7.66 2.64
C ILE A 80 10.69 -7.09 3.99
N ILE A 81 10.46 -5.79 4.22
CA ILE A 81 10.78 -5.13 5.50
C ILE A 81 10.02 -5.81 6.64
N PHE A 82 8.72 -6.05 6.47
CA PHE A 82 7.90 -6.75 7.46
C PHE A 82 8.46 -8.16 7.77
N PHE A 83 8.91 -8.91 6.76
CA PHE A 83 9.51 -10.22 6.97
C PHE A 83 10.85 -10.15 7.71
N ILE A 84 11.72 -9.19 7.37
CA ILE A 84 12.99 -8.99 8.06
C ILE A 84 12.75 -8.63 9.52
N GLU A 85 11.83 -7.71 9.77
CA GLU A 85 11.48 -7.23 11.10
C GLU A 85 10.85 -8.33 11.96
N LYS A 86 10.02 -9.18 11.37
CA LYS A 86 9.44 -10.36 12.05
C LYS A 86 10.50 -11.42 12.38
N ARG A 87 11.61 -11.49 11.65
CA ARG A 87 12.72 -12.42 11.93
C ARG A 87 13.68 -11.91 13.00
N ASN A 88 13.71 -10.61 13.25
CA ASN A 88 14.59 -9.96 14.24
C ASN A 88 13.91 -9.77 15.61
N LEU A 89 12.65 -10.20 15.77
CA LEU A 89 11.88 -10.24 17.03
C LEU A 89 11.76 -11.67 17.52
#